data_AF-A0A528N3K1-F1
#
_entry.id   AF-A0A528N3K1-F1
#
_cell.length_a   1.000
_cell.length_b   1.000
_cell.length_c   1.000
_cell.angle_alpha   90.00
_cell.angle_beta   90.00
_cell.angle_gamma   90.00
#
_symmetry.space_group_name_H-M   'P 1'
#
loop_
_entity.id
_entity.type
_entity.pdbx_description
1 polymer ?
#
loop_
_entity_poly.entity_id
_entity_poly.type
_entity_poly.pdbx_seq_one_letter_code
_entity_poly.pdbx_strand_id
1 'polypeptide(L)'
;FAAGDIARWPDPHSGETIRVEHWVVAERQGRTAALNMLGQRQKFVAVPFFWSQHYDVPINYVGYAAQWDEIAIDGDIMAKDCLLRFKR
;
A
#
# COMPACT_ATOMS: atom_id res chain seq x y z
N PHE A 1 -19.42 -5.93 6.39
CA PHE A 1 -18.06 -5.34 6.39
C PHE A 1 -17.06 -6.45 6.09
N ALA A 2 -15.95 -6.12 5.44
CA ALA A 2 -14.79 -7.00 5.25
C ALA A 2 -13.53 -6.17 5.51
N ALA A 3 -12.47 -6.80 6.01
CA ALA A 3 -11.19 -6.16 6.30
C ALA A 3 -10.05 -7.19 6.20
N GLY A 4 -8.82 -6.71 5.97
CA GLY A 4 -7.63 -7.53 5.83
C GLY A 4 -7.49 -8.16 4.45
N ASP A 5 -6.69 -9.22 4.36
CA ASP A 5 -6.18 -9.79 3.11
C ASP A 5 -7.28 -10.28 2.13
N ILE A 6 -8.46 -10.60 2.67
CA ILE A 6 -9.64 -11.01 1.89
C ILE A 6 -10.34 -9.82 1.19
N ALA A 7 -10.13 -8.60 1.67
CA ALA A 7 -10.90 -7.43 1.25
C ALA A 7 -10.32 -6.79 -0.02
N ARG A 8 -11.19 -6.58 -1.01
CA ARG A 8 -10.93 -5.72 -2.17
C ARG A 8 -11.66 -4.39 -2.00
N TRP A 9 -11.03 -3.28 -2.37
CA TRP A 9 -11.64 -1.95 -2.29
C TRP A 9 -11.20 -1.07 -3.47
N PRO A 10 -12.01 -0.07 -3.85
CA PRO A 10 -11.58 0.93 -4.83
C PRO A 10 -10.51 1.82 -4.20
N ASP A 11 -9.30 1.82 -4.77
CA ASP A 11 -8.25 2.73 -4.38
C ASP A 11 -8.61 4.16 -4.81
N PRO A 12 -8.67 5.13 -3.89
CA PRO A 12 -9.04 6.50 -4.23
C PRO A 12 -8.02 7.23 -5.12
N HIS A 13 -6.79 6.71 -5.26
CA HIS A 13 -5.73 7.35 -6.05
C HIS A 13 -5.77 6.90 -7.51
N SER A 14 -5.87 5.59 -7.76
CA SER A 14 -5.91 5.01 -9.10
C SER A 14 -7.32 4.81 -9.66
N GLY A 15 -8.33 4.72 -8.79
CA GLY A 15 -9.70 4.30 -9.15
C GLY A 15 -9.83 2.79 -9.41
N GLU A 16 -8.72 2.03 -9.39
CA GLU A 16 -8.73 0.59 -9.60
C GLU A 16 -9.19 -0.15 -8.33
N THR A 17 -9.74 -1.35 -8.51
CA THR A 17 -10.08 -2.22 -7.37
C THR A 17 -8.86 -3.03 -6.97
N ILE A 18 -8.29 -2.72 -5.80
CA ILE A 18 -7.04 -3.33 -5.33
C ILE A 18 -7.28 -4.28 -4.15
N ARG A 19 -6.26 -5.10 -3.88
CA ARG A 19 -6.13 -5.97 -2.72
C ARG A 19 -4.70 -5.89 -2.23
N VAL A 20 -4.50 -5.68 -0.93
CA VAL A 20 -3.16 -5.63 -0.34
C VAL A 20 -3.12 -6.57 0.85
N GLU A 21 -2.11 -7.44 0.85
CA GLU A 21 -1.85 -8.44 1.87
C GLU A 21 -0.75 -7.90 2.80
N HIS A 22 -1.13 -7.05 3.75
CA HIS A 22 -0.17 -6.50 4.70
C HIS A 22 -0.86 -6.12 6.01
N TRP A 23 -0.16 -6.34 7.12
CA TRP A 23 -0.72 -6.20 8.46
C TRP A 23 -1.22 -4.77 8.75
N VAL A 24 -0.52 -3.73 8.29
CA VAL A 24 -0.94 -2.33 8.49
C VAL A 24 -2.25 -2.03 7.76
N VAL A 25 -2.45 -2.61 6.57
CA VAL A 25 -3.71 -2.46 5.83
C VAL A 25 -4.82 -3.17 6.59
N ALA A 26 -4.58 -4.40 7.05
CA ALA A 26 -5.55 -5.15 7.84
C ALA A 26 -5.98 -4.41 9.12
N GLU A 27 -5.01 -3.87 9.87
CA GLU A 27 -5.26 -3.08 11.09
C GLU A 27 -6.15 -1.86 10.80
N ARG A 28 -5.78 -1.06 9.79
CA ARG A 28 -6.48 0.19 9.45
C ARG A 28 -7.87 -0.07 8.85
N GLN A 29 -8.01 -1.11 8.03
CA GLN A 29 -9.32 -1.53 7.54
C GLN A 29 -10.20 -2.02 8.68
N GLY A 30 -9.66 -2.79 9.62
CA GLY A 30 -10.36 -3.24 10.82
C GLY A 30 -10.90 -2.06 11.64
N ARG A 31 -10.06 -1.05 11.89
CA ARG A 31 -10.47 0.19 12.57
C ARG A 31 -11.62 0.91 11.85
N THR A 32 -11.49 1.07 10.53
CA THR A 32 -12.52 1.73 9.71
C THR A 32 -13.83 0.94 9.72
N ALA A 33 -13.75 -0.40 9.61
CA ALA A 33 -14.91 -1.28 9.67
C ALA A 33 -15.63 -1.17 11.02
N ALA A 34 -14.89 -1.19 12.14
CA ALA A 34 -15.45 -1.03 13.48
C ALA A 34 -16.15 0.33 13.66
N LEU A 35 -15.51 1.43 13.27
CA LEU A 35 -16.12 2.77 13.31
C LEU A 35 -17.41 2.85 12.47
N ASN A 36 -17.45 2.15 11.34
CA ASN A 36 -18.64 2.14 10.49
C ASN A 36 -19.75 1.24 11.02
N MET A 37 -19.43 0.15 11.71
CA MET A 37 -20.42 -0.62 12.49
C MET A 37 -21.06 0.24 13.58
N LEU A 38 -20.30 1.20 14.15
CA LEU A 38 -20.80 2.21 15.09
C LEU A 38 -21.48 3.42 14.43
N GLY A 39 -21.73 3.37 13.11
CA GLY A 39 -22.48 4.40 12.39
C GLY A 39 -21.68 5.62 11.91
N GLN A 40 -20.34 5.63 12.04
CA GLN A 40 -19.52 6.81 11.72
C GLN A 40 -19.28 7.06 10.22
N ARG A 41 -19.63 6.12 9.33
CA ARG A 41 -19.56 6.27 7.85
C ARG A 41 -18.23 6.81 7.29
N GLN A 42 -17.10 6.40 7.86
CA GLN A 42 -15.76 6.72 7.40
C GLN A 42 -15.37 5.96 6.13
N LYS A 43 -14.70 6.66 5.20
CA LYS A 43 -14.08 6.06 4.01
C LYS A 43 -12.69 5.54 4.36
N PHE A 44 -12.33 4.38 3.81
CA PHE A 44 -10.95 3.90 3.86
C PHE A 44 -10.15 4.54 2.70
N VAL A 45 -9.24 5.46 3.02
CA VAL A 45 -8.45 6.23 2.02
C VAL A 45 -6.94 6.15 2.25
N ALA A 46 -6.49 5.16 3.03
CA ALA A 46 -5.08 5.00 3.33
C ALA A 46 -4.29 4.60 2.07
N VAL A 47 -3.18 5.30 1.82
CA VAL A 47 -2.17 4.84 0.87
C VAL A 47 -1.51 3.57 1.44
N PRO A 48 -1.54 2.43 0.72
CA PRO A 48 -0.89 1.23 1.19
C PRO A 48 0.63 1.42 1.22
N PHE A 49 1.28 0.83 2.21
CA PHE A 49 2.73 0.77 2.30
C PHE A 49 3.12 -0.49 3.05
N PHE A 50 4.34 -0.95 2.82
CA PHE A 50 4.95 -2.05 3.54
C PHE A 50 6.46 -1.88 3.62
N TRP A 51 7.09 -2.71 4.45
CA TRP A 51 8.53 -2.87 4.46
C TRP A 51 8.88 -4.35 4.50
N SER A 52 10.06 -4.68 4.02
CA SER A 52 10.68 -5.99 4.16
C SER A 52 12.15 -5.81 4.54
N GLN A 53 12.72 -6.81 5.20
CA GLN A 53 14.13 -6.85 5.52
C GLN A 53 14.76 -8.08 4.86
N HIS A 54 15.65 -7.86 3.91
CA HIS A 54 16.40 -8.92 3.25
C HIS A 54 17.87 -8.75 3.59
N TYR A 55 18.38 -9.51 4.59
CA TYR A 55 19.74 -9.38 5.09
C TYR A 55 20.08 -7.94 5.52
N ASP A 56 21.03 -7.29 4.83
CA ASP A 56 21.47 -5.93 5.05
C ASP A 56 20.69 -4.90 4.20
N VAL A 57 19.66 -5.33 3.46
CA VAL A 57 18.84 -4.48 2.60
C VAL A 57 17.45 -4.26 3.21
N PRO A 58 17.18 -3.08 3.79
CA PRO A 58 15.81 -2.66 4.09
C PRO A 58 15.10 -2.25 2.80
N ILE A 59 13.90 -2.78 2.58
CA ILE A 59 13.03 -2.42 1.46
C ILE A 59 11.82 -1.70 2.02
N ASN A 60 11.58 -0.46 1.60
CA ASN A 60 10.41 0.32 1.98
C ASN A 60 9.61 0.64 0.71
N TYR A 61 8.30 0.43 0.77
CA TYR A 61 7.42 0.62 -0.37
C TYR A 61 6.18 1.41 0.02
N VAL A 62 5.83 2.43 -0.76
CA VAL A 62 4.65 3.27 -0.57
C VAL A 62 3.88 3.39 -1.88
N GLY A 63 2.56 3.25 -1.81
CA GLY A 63 1.66 3.29 -2.96
C GLY A 63 1.24 1.91 -3.44
N TYR A 64 0.67 1.86 -4.63
CA TYR A 64 0.30 0.63 -5.31
C TYR A 64 0.57 0.81 -6.81
N ALA A 65 1.59 0.13 -7.30
CA ALA A 65 2.02 0.20 -8.69
C ALA A 65 1.81 -1.18 -9.33
N ALA A 66 0.60 -1.46 -9.81
CA ALA A 66 0.32 -2.67 -10.57
C ALA A 66 0.81 -2.58 -12.03
N GLN A 67 0.83 -1.37 -12.58
CA GLN A 67 1.29 -1.05 -13.93
C GLN A 67 2.04 0.29 -13.90
N TRP A 68 3.09 0.40 -14.72
CA TRP A 68 3.91 1.60 -14.87
C TRP A 68 4.56 1.62 -16.26
N ASP A 69 4.83 2.81 -16.77
CA ASP A 69 5.47 3.04 -18.07
C ASP A 69 6.98 3.30 -17.92
N GLU A 70 7.39 3.91 -16.81
CA GLU A 70 8.78 4.28 -16.53
C GLU A 70 9.14 3.97 -15.08
N ILE A 71 10.39 3.54 -14.85
CA ILE A 71 11.00 3.52 -13.52
C ILE A 71 12.10 4.59 -13.49
N ALA A 72 11.91 5.61 -12.66
CA ALA A 72 12.96 6.59 -12.38
C ALA A 72 13.76 6.14 -11.16
N ILE A 73 15.08 6.04 -11.34
CA ILE A 73 16.02 5.63 -10.30
C ILE A 73 16.78 6.86 -9.82
N ASP A 74 16.92 6.98 -8.50
CA ASP A 74 17.68 8.00 -7.82
C ASP A 74 18.64 7.29 -6.85
N GLY A 75 19.95 7.51 -6.98
CA GLY A 75 20.98 6.76 -6.26
C GLY A 75 21.55 5.57 -7.04
N ASP A 76 22.11 4.60 -6.31
CA ASP A 76 22.81 3.43 -6.87
C ASP A 76 22.24 2.10 -6.31
N ILE A 77 21.66 1.32 -7.22
CA ILE A 77 21.10 0.00 -6.92
C ILE A 77 22.18 -0.96 -6.41
N MET A 78 23.37 -0.94 -7.01
CA MET A 78 24.46 -1.84 -6.63
C MET A 78 25.02 -1.50 -5.25
N ALA A 79 24.95 -0.22 -4.86
CA ALA A 79 25.30 0.25 -3.53
C ALA A 79 24.21 -0.03 -2.48
N LYS A 80 23.03 -0.55 -2.87
CA LYS A 80 21.85 -0.74 -2.01
C LYS A 80 21.33 0.58 -1.42
N ASP A 81 21.61 1.69 -2.07
CA ASP A 81 21.19 3.03 -1.66
C ASP A 81 20.54 3.73 -2.84
N CYS A 82 19.25 3.45 -3.03
CA CYS A 82 18.48 4.02 -4.12
C CYS A 82 17.00 4.16 -3.78
N LEU A 83 16.34 5.07 -4.51
CA LEU A 83 14.90 5.24 -4.54
C LEU A 83 14.40 4.97 -5.95
N LEU A 84 13.44 4.04 -6.06
CA LEU A 84 12.73 3.76 -7.31
C LEU A 84 11.36 4.46 -7.27
N ARG A 85 11.07 5.24 -8.31
CA ARG A 85 9.76 5.86 -8.55
C ARG A 85 9.13 5.24 -9.80
N PHE A 86 8.02 4.54 -9.61
CA PHE A 86 7.21 3.98 -10.69
C PHE A 86 6.26 5.06 -11.21
N LYS A 87 6.36 5.40 -12.50
CA LYS A 87 5.54 6.44 -13.15
C LYS A 87 4.62 5.81 -14.20
N ARG A 88 3.46 6.41 -14.34
CA ARG A 88 2.46 6.17 -15.38
C ARG A 88 2.15 7.51 -16.05
#